data_AF-A0A3A8JKN7-F1
#
_entry.id   AF-A0A3A8JKN7-F1
#
_cell.length_a   1.000
_cell.length_b   1.000
_cell.length_c   1.000
_cell.angle_alpha   90.00
_cell.angle_beta   90.00
_cell.angle_gamma   90.00
#
_symmetry.space_group_name_H-M   'P 1'
#
loop_
_entity.id
_entity.type
_entity.pdbx_description
1 polymer ?
#
loop_
_entity_poly.entity_id
_entity_poly.type
_entity_poly.pdbx_seq_one_letter_code
_entity_poly.pdbx_strand_id
1 'polypeptide(L)'
;MNIHRLRRLFSRALPLMLAGCGGPEGSVDLTGYSEIACTGLGISVSDLKLTPAPDFVQLRSFDPDPLGDPTRSPSVSVSSSGQPCATATDVTACETALEDATVTSGFHYDCTGECRQHFLVTTLGDEVKTYSSQAELQQLLGTIDTEQEAVLQAFASSYSFVCGTKEQGAVKKNADGSFNVIGTNGYACGPGTNLTQYVLKVTASGTVQKLETRVLEEGDSVCPDGR
;
A
#
# COMPACT_ATOMS: atom_id res chain seq x y z
N MET A 1 28.55 66.38 19.99
CA MET A 1 29.08 65.46 18.97
C MET A 1 29.47 64.16 19.69
N ASN A 2 28.83 63.03 19.33
CA ASN A 2 29.03 61.61 19.75
C ASN A 2 28.92 61.31 21.26
N ILE A 3 27.89 60.65 21.83
CA ILE A 3 27.19 59.37 21.56
C ILE A 3 28.13 58.18 21.36
N HIS A 4 28.34 57.37 22.41
CA HIS A 4 28.38 55.90 22.30
C HIS A 4 27.86 55.24 23.59
N ARG A 5 26.59 54.81 23.54
CA ARG A 5 26.00 53.80 24.42
C ARG A 5 26.45 52.41 23.95
N LEU A 6 27.01 51.57 24.82
CA LEU A 6 27.03 50.13 24.62
C LEU A 6 26.02 49.46 25.59
N ARG A 7 24.91 48.98 25.03
CA ARG A 7 23.98 48.06 25.69
C ARG A 7 24.50 46.62 25.44
N ARG A 8 24.74 45.88 26.52
CA ARG A 8 24.93 44.42 26.47
C ARG A 8 23.56 43.76 26.27
N LEU A 9 23.40 43.04 25.16
CA LEU A 9 22.27 42.15 24.92
C LEU A 9 22.64 40.77 25.48
N PHE A 10 21.88 40.29 26.47
CA PHE A 10 21.91 38.90 26.91
C PHE A 10 20.91 38.12 26.07
N SER A 11 21.40 37.41 25.06
CA SER A 11 20.64 36.40 24.31
C SER A 11 20.46 35.17 25.20
N ARG A 12 19.24 34.95 25.70
CA ARG A 12 18.82 33.67 26.30
C ARG A 12 18.43 32.73 25.16
N ALA A 13 19.31 31.77 24.84
CA ALA A 13 18.97 30.63 24.01
C ALA A 13 18.09 29.67 24.83
N LEU A 14 16.87 29.39 24.36
CA LEU A 14 16.07 28.28 24.85
C LEU A 14 16.65 26.96 24.29
N PRO A 15 16.87 25.92 25.12
CA PRO A 15 17.17 24.60 24.61
C PRO A 15 15.90 24.00 23.98
N LEU A 16 15.93 23.76 22.67
CA LEU A 16 15.00 22.83 22.02
C LEU A 16 15.27 21.43 22.58
N MET A 17 14.38 20.93 23.42
CA MET A 17 14.34 19.52 23.78
C MET A 17 13.74 18.74 22.60
N LEU A 18 14.59 18.17 21.75
CA LEU A 18 14.23 17.09 20.83
C LEU A 18 14.01 15.82 21.66
N ALA A 19 12.77 15.57 22.08
CA ALA A 19 12.38 14.27 22.60
C ALA A 19 12.25 13.28 21.43
N GLY A 20 13.37 12.71 21.00
CA GLY A 20 13.39 11.50 20.20
C GLY A 20 13.19 10.30 21.11
N CYS A 21 11.98 9.75 21.15
CA CYS A 21 11.75 8.42 21.72
C CYS A 21 12.33 7.38 20.76
N GLY A 22 13.64 7.14 20.87
CA GLY A 22 14.32 6.03 20.22
C GLY A 22 14.01 4.74 20.95
N GLY A 23 13.39 3.78 20.25
CA GLY A 23 13.40 2.37 20.64
C GLY A 23 14.84 1.81 20.67
N PRO A 24 15.02 0.52 21.00
CA PRO A 24 16.35 -0.11 20.97
C PRO A 24 17.02 0.17 19.62
N GLU A 25 18.22 0.75 19.66
CA GLU A 25 18.89 1.32 18.50
C GLU A 25 18.86 0.34 17.31
N GLY A 26 18.21 0.77 16.22
CA GLY A 26 18.12 -0.02 15.00
C GLY A 26 16.98 -1.03 14.93
N SER A 27 15.79 -0.74 15.48
CA SER A 27 14.54 -1.42 15.10
C SER A 27 13.32 -0.50 15.24
N VAL A 28 12.34 -0.64 14.32
CA VAL A 28 11.04 0.03 14.45
C VAL A 28 10.31 -0.59 15.64
N ASP A 29 9.73 0.24 16.50
CA ASP A 29 8.88 -0.25 17.59
C ASP A 29 7.55 -0.79 17.03
N LEU A 30 7.44 -2.11 17.00
CA LEU A 30 6.27 -2.84 16.53
C LEU A 30 5.17 -3.00 17.60
N THR A 31 5.31 -2.34 18.75
CA THR A 31 4.32 -2.40 19.81
C THR A 31 2.96 -1.88 19.32
N GLY A 32 1.94 -2.72 19.48
CA GLY A 32 0.56 -2.46 19.07
C GLY A 32 0.29 -2.65 17.57
N TYR A 33 1.27 -3.10 16.78
CA TYR A 33 1.04 -3.47 15.38
C TYR A 33 0.54 -4.92 15.27
N SER A 34 -0.46 -5.09 14.40
CA SER A 34 -0.96 -6.38 13.92
C SER A 34 -0.30 -6.72 12.58
N GLU A 35 -0.23 -8.01 12.24
CA GLU A 35 0.11 -8.40 10.87
C GLU A 35 -0.99 -7.96 9.91
N ILE A 36 -0.62 -7.65 8.66
CA ILE A 36 -1.62 -7.39 7.62
C ILE A 36 -2.42 -8.66 7.30
N ALA A 37 -3.66 -8.50 6.84
CA ALA A 37 -4.42 -9.65 6.37
C ALA A 37 -3.94 -10.09 4.98
N CYS A 38 -3.73 -11.39 4.81
CA CYS A 38 -3.27 -11.99 3.56
C CYS A 38 -4.14 -13.18 3.13
N THR A 39 -4.21 -13.42 1.82
CA THR A 39 -4.70 -14.66 1.20
C THR A 39 -3.53 -15.35 0.53
N GLY A 40 -3.04 -16.44 1.12
CA GLY A 40 -1.75 -17.01 0.70
C GLY A 40 -0.62 -16.01 0.92
N LEU A 41 0.11 -15.68 -0.15
CA LEU A 41 1.19 -14.68 -0.14
C LEU A 41 0.74 -13.27 -0.57
N GLY A 42 -0.51 -13.12 -1.02
CA GLY A 42 -1.04 -11.84 -1.49
C GLY A 42 -1.80 -11.08 -0.40
N ILE A 43 -1.82 -9.76 -0.50
CA ILE A 43 -2.63 -8.89 0.36
C ILE A 43 -4.11 -9.27 0.22
N SER A 44 -4.82 -9.39 1.34
CA SER A 44 -6.24 -9.72 1.34
C SER A 44 -7.11 -8.51 0.95
N VAL A 45 -8.25 -8.77 0.33
CA VAL A 45 -9.34 -7.79 0.17
C VAL A 45 -10.55 -8.12 1.06
N SER A 46 -10.34 -8.95 2.07
CA SER A 46 -11.33 -9.17 3.14
C SER A 46 -11.41 -7.95 4.06
N ASP A 47 -12.56 -7.77 4.73
CA ASP A 47 -12.80 -6.69 5.71
C ASP A 47 -12.70 -5.26 5.14
N LEU A 48 -12.91 -5.08 3.83
CA LEU A 48 -13.11 -3.75 3.24
C LEU A 48 -14.55 -3.27 3.53
N LYS A 49 -14.70 -2.01 3.94
CA LYS A 49 -15.99 -1.36 4.22
C LYS A 49 -16.38 -0.43 3.08
N LEU A 50 -16.65 -1.04 1.93
CA LEU A 50 -17.02 -0.34 0.72
C LEU A 50 -18.48 0.14 0.76
N THR A 51 -18.74 1.33 0.21
CA THR A 51 -20.09 1.90 0.11
C THR A 51 -20.36 2.42 -1.31
N PRO A 52 -21.38 1.89 -2.01
CA PRO A 52 -22.22 0.75 -1.63
C PRO A 52 -21.40 -0.54 -1.47
N ALA A 53 -21.87 -1.46 -0.63
CA ALA A 53 -21.19 -2.75 -0.45
C ALA A 53 -21.38 -3.59 -1.72
N PRO A 54 -20.29 -3.97 -2.42
CA PRO A 54 -20.41 -4.85 -3.58
C PRO A 54 -20.73 -6.27 -3.14
N ASP A 55 -21.28 -7.06 -4.07
CA ASP A 55 -21.47 -8.50 -3.89
C ASP A 55 -20.12 -9.21 -3.78
N PHE A 56 -19.14 -8.73 -4.53
CA PHE A 56 -17.81 -9.32 -4.66
C PHE A 56 -16.76 -8.24 -4.88
N VAL A 57 -15.56 -8.48 -4.34
CA VAL A 57 -14.34 -7.74 -4.65
C VAL A 57 -13.20 -8.72 -4.85
N GLN A 58 -12.34 -8.45 -5.83
CA GLN A 58 -11.16 -9.26 -6.10
C GLN A 58 -9.99 -8.38 -6.49
N LEU A 59 -8.84 -8.64 -5.87
CA LEU A 59 -7.55 -8.15 -6.33
C LEU A 59 -7.02 -9.10 -7.39
N ARG A 60 -6.66 -8.53 -8.54
CA ARG A 60 -6.04 -9.25 -9.65
C ARG A 60 -4.66 -8.69 -9.92
N SER A 61 -3.76 -9.56 -10.38
CA SER A 61 -2.45 -9.18 -10.90
C SER A 61 -2.27 -9.65 -12.33
N PHE A 62 -1.51 -8.93 -13.13
CA PHE A 62 -1.17 -9.31 -14.51
C PHE A 62 0.22 -8.82 -14.87
N ASP A 63 0.81 -9.45 -15.89
CA ASP A 63 2.12 -9.05 -16.40
C ASP A 63 1.93 -7.92 -17.41
N PRO A 64 2.64 -6.80 -17.30
CA PRO A 64 2.49 -5.69 -18.23
C PRO A 64 2.93 -6.15 -19.63
N ASP A 65 2.02 -6.11 -20.60
CA ASP A 65 2.34 -6.40 -22.00
C ASP A 65 3.08 -5.20 -22.64
N PRO A 66 4.27 -5.39 -23.25
CA PRO A 66 5.03 -4.30 -23.85
C PRO A 66 4.31 -3.56 -24.98
N LEU A 67 3.30 -4.19 -25.58
CA LEU A 67 2.48 -3.64 -26.67
C LEU A 67 1.10 -3.16 -26.18
N GLY A 68 0.82 -3.28 -24.88
CA GLY A 68 -0.43 -2.87 -24.25
C GLY A 68 -1.63 -3.75 -24.60
N ASP A 69 -1.42 -5.00 -25.04
CA ASP A 69 -2.49 -5.95 -25.35
C ASP A 69 -2.83 -6.81 -24.10
N PRO A 70 -3.96 -6.53 -23.40
CA PRO A 70 -4.30 -7.23 -22.16
C PRO A 70 -4.67 -8.69 -22.38
N THR A 71 -4.93 -9.13 -23.62
CA THR A 71 -5.30 -10.53 -23.92
C THR A 71 -4.10 -11.48 -23.88
N ARG A 72 -2.88 -10.94 -23.95
CA ARG A 72 -1.63 -11.72 -23.94
C ARG A 72 -1.13 -12.06 -22.54
N SER A 73 -1.55 -11.27 -21.57
CA SER A 73 -1.19 -11.41 -20.17
C SER A 73 -2.46 -11.52 -19.32
N PRO A 74 -3.10 -12.69 -19.30
CA PRO A 74 -4.33 -12.87 -18.53
C PRO A 74 -4.08 -12.58 -17.06
N SER A 75 -4.98 -11.83 -16.45
CA SER A 75 -4.88 -11.52 -15.02
C SER A 75 -5.20 -12.74 -14.16
N VAL A 76 -4.49 -12.89 -13.05
CA VAL A 76 -4.71 -13.95 -12.05
C VAL A 76 -5.31 -13.37 -10.78
N SER A 77 -6.13 -14.17 -10.09
CA SER A 77 -6.70 -13.81 -8.78
C SER A 77 -5.62 -13.83 -7.70
N VAL A 78 -5.45 -12.72 -6.99
CA VAL A 78 -4.57 -12.62 -5.81
C VAL A 78 -5.34 -12.91 -4.54
N SER A 79 -6.47 -12.22 -4.36
CA SER A 79 -7.36 -12.40 -3.21
C SER A 79 -8.77 -11.95 -3.58
N SER A 80 -9.77 -12.49 -2.89
CA SER A 80 -11.16 -12.13 -3.11
C SER A 80 -11.98 -12.15 -1.82
N SER A 81 -13.10 -11.46 -1.83
CA SER A 81 -14.08 -11.42 -0.74
C SER A 81 -15.48 -11.24 -1.31
N GLY A 82 -16.47 -11.89 -0.68
CA GLY A 82 -17.86 -11.88 -1.14
C GLY A 82 -18.18 -13.00 -2.14
N GLN A 83 -19.34 -12.90 -2.78
CA GLN A 83 -19.85 -13.86 -3.75
C GLN A 83 -20.07 -13.17 -5.10
N PRO A 84 -19.38 -13.60 -6.18
CA PRO A 84 -19.57 -13.04 -7.51
C PRO A 84 -21.04 -12.96 -7.91
N CYS A 85 -21.47 -11.81 -8.41
CA CYS A 85 -22.78 -11.62 -9.03
C CYS A 85 -23.99 -12.04 -8.17
N ALA A 86 -23.84 -12.01 -6.83
CA ALA A 86 -24.84 -12.55 -5.91
C ALA A 86 -26.22 -11.88 -6.00
N THR A 87 -26.25 -10.60 -6.38
CA THR A 87 -27.50 -9.84 -6.56
C THR A 87 -27.83 -9.54 -8.03
N ALA A 88 -27.08 -10.12 -8.97
CA ALA A 88 -27.32 -9.95 -10.40
C ALA A 88 -28.70 -10.48 -10.83
N THR A 89 -29.36 -9.76 -11.73
CA THR A 89 -30.58 -10.23 -12.38
C THR A 89 -30.26 -11.19 -13.53
N ASP A 90 -29.10 -11.01 -14.17
CA ASP A 90 -28.51 -11.95 -15.13
C ASP A 90 -27.12 -12.41 -14.65
N VAL A 91 -27.13 -13.46 -13.81
CA VAL A 91 -25.93 -14.02 -13.19
C VAL A 91 -24.90 -14.45 -14.24
N THR A 92 -25.33 -15.13 -15.31
CA THR A 92 -24.43 -15.64 -16.34
C THR A 92 -23.73 -14.50 -17.08
N ALA A 93 -24.47 -13.44 -17.44
CA ALA A 93 -23.89 -12.27 -18.09
C ALA A 93 -22.91 -11.53 -17.17
N CYS A 94 -23.26 -11.38 -15.88
CA CYS A 94 -22.37 -10.77 -14.89
C CYS A 94 -21.08 -11.59 -14.68
N GLU A 95 -21.18 -12.92 -14.56
CA GLU A 95 -20.01 -13.79 -14.37
C GLU A 95 -19.10 -13.76 -15.61
N THR A 96 -19.68 -13.77 -16.81
CA THR A 96 -18.91 -13.62 -18.06
C THR A 96 -18.18 -12.28 -18.10
N ALA A 97 -18.86 -11.18 -17.76
CA ALA A 97 -18.25 -9.85 -17.71
C ALA A 97 -17.16 -9.75 -16.62
N LEU A 98 -17.32 -10.45 -15.49
CA LEU A 98 -16.32 -10.54 -14.43
C LEU A 98 -15.09 -11.31 -14.91
N GLU A 99 -15.24 -12.41 -15.63
CA GLU A 99 -14.14 -13.18 -16.21
C GLU A 99 -13.37 -12.34 -17.26
N ASP A 100 -14.10 -11.65 -18.13
CA ASP A 100 -13.53 -10.81 -19.20
C ASP A 100 -12.95 -9.47 -18.72
N ALA A 101 -13.16 -9.11 -17.46
CA ALA A 101 -12.70 -7.85 -16.88
C ALA A 101 -11.16 -7.75 -16.89
N THR A 102 -10.65 -6.88 -17.76
CA THR A 102 -9.22 -6.64 -17.99
C THR A 102 -8.92 -5.15 -18.04
N VAL A 103 -7.65 -4.80 -17.82
CA VAL A 103 -7.14 -3.42 -17.84
C VAL A 103 -5.77 -3.39 -18.53
N THR A 104 -5.38 -2.24 -19.07
CA THR A 104 -4.07 -2.05 -19.71
C THR A 104 -2.99 -1.50 -18.77
N SER A 105 -3.40 -1.03 -17.59
CA SER A 105 -2.52 -0.54 -16.53
C SER A 105 -3.12 -0.87 -15.17
N GLY A 106 -2.28 -0.96 -14.13
CA GLY A 106 -2.71 -1.20 -12.75
C GLY A 106 -2.24 -0.11 -11.80
N PHE A 107 -2.84 -0.05 -10.61
CA PHE A 107 -2.58 1.01 -9.62
C PHE A 107 -1.30 0.77 -8.83
N HIS A 108 -0.78 -0.45 -8.87
CA HIS A 108 0.49 -0.84 -8.26
C HIS A 108 1.32 -1.60 -9.28
N TYR A 109 2.58 -1.23 -9.40
CA TYR A 109 3.59 -1.85 -10.27
C TYR A 109 4.78 -2.27 -9.43
N ASP A 110 5.16 -3.54 -9.53
CA ASP A 110 6.35 -4.11 -8.93
C ASP A 110 7.14 -4.84 -10.00
N CYS A 111 8.48 -4.75 -9.96
CA CYS A 111 9.41 -5.45 -10.86
C CYS A 111 10.61 -5.98 -10.10
N THR A 112 10.39 -6.50 -8.90
CA THR A 112 11.39 -7.24 -8.15
C THR A 112 11.40 -8.71 -8.61
N GLY A 113 12.00 -8.95 -9.78
CA GLY A 113 11.98 -10.24 -10.48
C GLY A 113 11.02 -10.22 -11.65
N GLU A 114 9.78 -10.70 -11.44
CA GLU A 114 8.71 -10.60 -12.43
C GLU A 114 7.95 -9.29 -12.30
N CYS A 115 7.71 -8.62 -13.42
CA CYS A 115 6.92 -7.40 -13.44
C CYS A 115 5.44 -7.72 -13.29
N ARG A 116 4.79 -7.14 -12.29
CA ARG A 116 3.36 -7.33 -12.00
C ARG A 116 2.67 -5.97 -11.86
N GLN A 117 1.47 -5.87 -12.44
CA GLN A 117 0.53 -4.79 -12.21
C GLN A 117 -0.72 -5.30 -11.50
N HIS A 118 -1.36 -4.45 -10.70
CA HIS A 118 -2.53 -4.83 -9.92
C HIS A 118 -3.73 -3.93 -10.15
N PHE A 119 -4.92 -4.51 -10.16
CA PHE A 119 -6.19 -3.80 -10.21
C PHE A 119 -7.24 -4.53 -9.37
N LEU A 120 -8.29 -3.81 -8.97
CA LEU A 120 -9.46 -4.42 -8.35
C LEU A 120 -10.57 -4.60 -9.38
N VAL A 121 -11.37 -5.63 -9.20
CA VAL A 121 -12.67 -5.77 -9.84
C VAL A 121 -13.74 -5.99 -8.78
N THR A 122 -14.92 -5.42 -8.98
CA THR A 122 -16.09 -5.62 -8.11
C THR A 122 -17.31 -6.01 -8.91
N THR A 123 -18.25 -6.73 -8.29
CA THR A 123 -19.61 -6.92 -8.84
C THR A 123 -20.65 -6.34 -7.89
N LEU A 124 -21.68 -5.69 -8.43
CA LEU A 124 -22.85 -5.23 -7.66
C LEU A 124 -24.09 -5.28 -8.56
N GLY A 125 -24.99 -6.22 -8.30
CA GLY A 125 -26.08 -6.51 -9.23
C GLY A 125 -25.51 -6.96 -10.57
N ASP A 126 -26.00 -6.38 -11.67
CA ASP A 126 -25.51 -6.67 -13.02
C ASP A 126 -24.22 -5.90 -13.38
N GLU A 127 -23.74 -5.01 -12.51
CA GLU A 127 -22.56 -4.18 -12.78
C GLU A 127 -21.27 -4.93 -12.41
N VAL A 128 -20.33 -4.96 -13.37
CA VAL A 128 -18.93 -5.33 -13.14
C VAL A 128 -18.07 -4.09 -13.37
N LYS A 129 -17.20 -3.76 -12.41
CA LYS A 129 -16.36 -2.56 -12.49
C LYS A 129 -14.91 -2.83 -12.10
N THR A 130 -13.98 -2.28 -12.87
CA THR A 130 -12.54 -2.34 -12.62
C THR A 130 -12.02 -1.02 -12.04
N TYR A 131 -10.99 -1.12 -11.20
CA TYR A 131 -10.30 0.02 -10.59
C TYR A 131 -8.80 -0.19 -10.75
N SER A 132 -8.18 0.57 -11.64
CA SER A 132 -6.80 0.36 -12.09
C SER A 132 -5.88 1.55 -11.81
N SER A 133 -6.40 2.63 -11.25
CA SER A 133 -5.59 3.77 -10.82
C SER A 133 -5.74 4.03 -9.32
N GLN A 134 -4.74 4.72 -8.74
CA GLN A 134 -4.80 5.13 -7.34
C GLN A 134 -6.02 6.02 -7.03
N ALA A 135 -6.41 6.87 -7.99
CA ALA A 135 -7.56 7.74 -7.84
C ALA A 135 -8.88 6.95 -7.81
N GLU A 136 -9.03 5.96 -8.70
CA GLU A 136 -10.20 5.07 -8.71
C GLU A 136 -10.26 4.21 -7.46
N LEU A 137 -9.11 3.68 -7.00
CA LEU A 137 -9.05 2.96 -5.74
C LEU A 137 -9.49 3.85 -4.57
N GLN A 138 -8.97 5.07 -4.47
CA GLN A 138 -9.40 6.00 -3.42
C GLN A 138 -10.90 6.31 -3.49
N GLN A 139 -11.46 6.44 -4.69
CA GLN A 139 -12.90 6.64 -4.88
C GLN A 139 -13.71 5.42 -4.42
N LEU A 140 -13.23 4.20 -4.69
CA LEU A 140 -13.86 2.96 -4.23
C LEU A 140 -13.83 2.84 -2.71
N LEU A 141 -12.66 3.05 -2.11
CA LEU A 141 -12.46 2.94 -0.67
C LEU A 141 -13.23 4.04 0.08
N GLY A 142 -13.37 5.23 -0.51
CA GLY A 142 -14.04 6.35 0.14
C GLY A 142 -13.26 6.81 1.37
N THR A 143 -13.81 6.61 2.57
CA THR A 143 -13.10 6.88 3.82
C THR A 143 -12.36 5.63 4.25
N ILE A 144 -11.08 5.76 4.58
CA ILE A 144 -10.29 4.65 5.12
C ILE A 144 -10.70 4.44 6.59
N ASP A 145 -11.43 3.36 6.85
CA ASP A 145 -12.05 3.08 8.16
C ASP A 145 -11.50 1.81 8.82
N THR A 146 -10.87 0.96 8.02
CA THR A 146 -10.26 -0.32 8.42
C THR A 146 -8.75 -0.33 8.21
N GLU A 147 -8.09 -1.23 8.94
CA GLU A 147 -6.66 -1.47 8.77
C GLU A 147 -6.35 -1.99 7.36
N GLN A 148 -7.21 -2.83 6.79
CA GLN A 148 -6.97 -3.41 5.48
C GLN A 148 -7.13 -2.42 4.32
N GLU A 149 -8.06 -1.46 4.44
CA GLU A 149 -8.14 -0.34 3.50
C GLU A 149 -6.89 0.53 3.53
N ALA A 150 -6.32 0.76 4.73
CA ALA A 150 -5.08 1.50 4.87
C ALA A 150 -3.89 0.76 4.23
N VAL A 151 -3.81 -0.55 4.39
CA VAL A 151 -2.82 -1.41 3.72
C VAL A 151 -2.97 -1.32 2.20
N LEU A 152 -4.20 -1.41 1.68
CA LEU A 152 -4.46 -1.33 0.24
C LEU A 152 -4.14 0.04 -0.35
N GLN A 153 -4.38 1.11 0.41
CA GLN A 153 -4.02 2.47 0.01
C GLN A 153 -2.50 2.69 0.01
N ALA A 154 -1.78 2.11 0.98
CA ALA A 154 -0.33 2.09 0.99
C ALA A 154 0.22 1.23 -0.17
N PHE A 155 -0.41 0.10 -0.47
CA PHE A 155 -0.06 -0.73 -1.62
C PHE A 155 -0.15 0.06 -2.94
N ALA A 156 -1.26 0.76 -3.19
CA ALA A 156 -1.39 1.64 -4.35
C ALA A 156 -0.43 2.84 -4.35
N SER A 157 0.21 3.15 -3.22
CA SER A 157 1.28 4.14 -3.11
C SER A 157 2.68 3.55 -3.34
N SER A 158 2.75 2.40 -4.03
CA SER A 158 3.97 1.68 -4.40
C SER A 158 4.73 1.02 -3.25
N TYR A 159 4.10 0.77 -2.11
CA TYR A 159 4.72 -0.03 -1.04
C TYR A 159 4.36 -1.50 -1.18
N SER A 160 5.31 -2.37 -0.87
CA SER A 160 5.17 -3.83 -0.90
C SER A 160 5.06 -4.38 0.52
N PHE A 161 4.51 -5.59 0.64
CA PHE A 161 4.28 -6.22 1.93
C PHE A 161 4.66 -7.70 1.92
N VAL A 162 5.25 -8.16 3.01
CA VAL A 162 5.52 -9.58 3.25
C VAL A 162 4.57 -10.09 4.32
N CYS A 163 3.70 -11.02 3.92
CA CYS A 163 2.77 -11.68 4.82
C CYS A 163 3.53 -12.46 5.93
N GLY A 164 3.06 -12.36 7.17
CA GLY A 164 3.66 -13.05 8.32
C GLY A 164 4.98 -12.48 8.83
N THR A 165 5.45 -11.34 8.29
CA THR A 165 6.67 -10.65 8.74
C THR A 165 6.35 -9.20 9.10
N LYS A 166 6.16 -8.90 10.39
CA LYS A 166 5.70 -7.56 10.83
C LYS A 166 6.61 -6.42 10.43
N GLU A 167 7.92 -6.67 10.36
CA GLU A 167 8.92 -5.70 9.91
C GLU A 167 8.72 -5.31 8.43
N GLN A 168 8.01 -6.11 7.66
CA GLN A 168 7.77 -5.87 6.24
C GLN A 168 6.28 -5.89 5.89
N GLY A 169 5.40 -5.90 6.89
CA GLY A 169 3.98 -6.17 6.69
C GLY A 169 3.20 -6.08 7.98
N ALA A 170 2.93 -4.87 8.45
CA ALA A 170 2.12 -4.67 9.65
C ALA A 170 1.27 -3.41 9.59
N VAL A 171 0.22 -3.36 10.40
CA VAL A 171 -0.71 -2.24 10.47
C VAL A 171 -1.18 -2.00 11.89
N LYS A 172 -1.47 -0.75 12.22
CA LYS A 172 -2.00 -0.33 13.51
C LYS A 172 -2.97 0.83 13.32
N LYS A 173 -4.16 0.73 13.88
CA LYS A 173 -5.06 1.88 14.05
C LYS A 173 -4.58 2.84 15.15
N ASN A 174 -4.58 4.14 14.85
CA ASN A 174 -4.21 5.20 15.78
C ASN A 174 -5.44 5.80 16.47
N ALA A 175 -5.22 6.49 17.60
CA ALA A 175 -6.28 7.13 18.37
C ALA A 175 -6.98 8.30 17.62
N ASP A 176 -6.29 8.93 16.66
CA ASP A 176 -6.84 10.01 15.81
C ASP A 176 -7.65 9.47 14.61
N GLY A 177 -7.85 8.15 14.52
CA GLY A 177 -8.57 7.49 13.43
C GLY A 177 -7.72 7.22 12.18
N SER A 178 -6.47 7.68 12.14
CA SER A 178 -5.53 7.29 11.08
C SER A 178 -4.96 5.89 11.32
N PHE A 179 -4.15 5.41 10.38
CA PHE A 179 -3.47 4.12 10.47
C PHE A 179 -1.97 4.32 10.29
N ASN A 180 -1.19 3.59 11.06
CA ASN A 180 0.21 3.39 10.74
C ASN A 180 0.37 2.05 10.01
N VAL A 181 1.09 2.06 8.89
CA VAL A 181 1.33 0.89 8.05
C VAL A 181 2.84 0.71 7.88
N ILE A 182 3.32 -0.51 8.06
CA ILE A 182 4.70 -0.92 7.80
C ILE A 182 4.73 -1.70 6.50
N GLY A 183 5.52 -1.21 5.56
CA GLY A 183 5.75 -1.86 4.28
C GLY A 183 7.16 -1.55 3.78
N THR A 184 7.53 -2.14 2.66
CA THR A 184 8.83 -1.97 2.04
C THR A 184 8.73 -1.31 0.67
N ASN A 185 9.85 -0.78 0.17
CA ASN A 185 10.01 -0.42 -1.23
C ASN A 185 11.49 -0.62 -1.60
N GLY A 186 11.73 -0.91 -2.87
CA GLY A 186 13.06 -1.19 -3.40
C GLY A 186 13.43 -2.66 -3.28
N TYR A 187 14.65 -2.96 -3.70
CA TYR A 187 15.21 -4.30 -3.80
C TYR A 187 16.70 -4.22 -3.50
N ALA A 188 17.23 -5.18 -2.75
CA ALA A 188 18.63 -5.18 -2.32
C ALA A 188 19.52 -5.92 -3.32
N CYS A 189 19.50 -5.49 -4.58
CA CYS A 189 20.26 -6.15 -5.64
C CYS A 189 20.79 -5.14 -6.64
N GLY A 190 22.09 -5.14 -6.84
CA GLY A 190 22.81 -4.18 -7.66
C GLY A 190 23.39 -3.03 -6.82
N PRO A 191 24.55 -2.47 -7.22
CA PRO A 191 25.16 -1.37 -6.48
C PRO A 191 24.23 -0.14 -6.37
N GLY A 192 24.03 0.35 -5.15
CA GLY A 192 23.24 1.56 -4.88
C GLY A 192 21.72 1.35 -4.82
N THR A 193 21.24 0.11 -4.89
CA THR A 193 19.86 -0.24 -4.56
C THR A 193 19.75 -0.63 -3.08
N ASN A 194 18.55 -0.58 -2.51
CA ASN A 194 18.30 -0.93 -1.11
C ASN A 194 16.89 -1.51 -0.98
N LEU A 195 16.72 -2.53 -0.13
CA LEU A 195 15.42 -2.86 0.43
C LEU A 195 15.17 -1.93 1.61
N THR A 196 14.15 -1.08 1.49
CA THR A 196 13.88 -0.03 2.48
C THR A 196 12.54 -0.27 3.16
N GLN A 197 12.52 -0.28 4.49
CA GLN A 197 11.33 -0.28 5.34
C GLN A 197 10.82 1.14 5.54
N TYR A 198 9.50 1.28 5.56
CA TYR A 198 8.81 2.52 5.84
C TYR A 198 7.79 2.34 6.96
N VAL A 199 7.71 3.36 7.82
CA VAL A 199 6.52 3.56 8.65
C VAL A 199 5.70 4.66 8.00
N LEU A 200 4.50 4.31 7.55
CA LEU A 200 3.58 5.16 6.81
C LEU A 200 2.43 5.55 7.71
N LYS A 201 1.96 6.79 7.62
CA LYS A 201 0.67 7.22 8.14
C LYS A 201 -0.32 7.31 7.00
N VAL A 202 -1.43 6.57 7.09
CA VAL A 202 -2.56 6.66 6.17
C VAL A 202 -3.71 7.36 6.89
N THR A 203 -4.15 8.50 6.35
CA THR A 203 -5.28 9.24 6.91
C THR A 203 -6.62 8.64 6.48
N ALA A 204 -7.71 9.04 7.14
CA ALA A 204 -9.07 8.66 6.73
C ALA A 204 -9.41 9.11 5.30
N SER A 205 -8.78 10.17 4.79
CA SER A 205 -8.90 10.62 3.40
C SER A 205 -8.00 9.86 2.40
N GLY A 206 -7.27 8.85 2.88
CA GLY A 206 -6.35 8.04 2.08
C GLY A 206 -5.04 8.72 1.68
N THR A 207 -4.68 9.83 2.35
CA THR A 207 -3.36 10.43 2.18
C THR A 207 -2.31 9.56 2.87
N VAL A 208 -1.25 9.18 2.13
CA VAL A 208 -0.13 8.40 2.65
C VAL A 208 1.06 9.31 2.92
N GLN A 209 1.55 9.33 4.16
CA GLN A 209 2.68 10.15 4.61
C GLN A 209 3.78 9.25 5.16
N LYS A 210 5.05 9.54 4.81
CA LYS A 210 6.19 8.82 5.40
C LYS A 210 6.50 9.41 6.78
N LEU A 211 6.50 8.59 7.81
CA LEU A 211 6.91 8.97 9.17
C LEU A 211 8.36 8.58 9.44
N GLU A 212 8.74 7.37 9.06
CA GLU A 212 10.07 6.82 9.25
C GLU A 212 10.51 6.05 7.99
N THR A 213 11.82 6.00 7.76
CA THR A 213 12.43 5.29 6.64
C THR A 213 13.73 4.68 7.10
N ARG A 214 13.97 3.43 6.71
CA ARG A 214 15.16 2.68 7.10
C ARG A 214 15.57 1.68 6.04
N VAL A 215 16.86 1.58 5.75
CA VAL A 215 17.42 0.48 4.96
C VAL A 215 17.43 -0.80 5.79
N LEU A 216 16.73 -1.83 5.32
CA LEU A 216 16.79 -3.18 5.88
C LEU A 216 17.99 -3.94 5.35
N GLU A 217 18.25 -3.78 4.05
CA GLU A 217 19.29 -4.51 3.32
C GLU A 217 19.85 -3.62 2.22
N GLU A 218 21.18 -3.52 2.17
CA GLU A 218 21.89 -2.81 1.12
C GLU A 218 22.06 -3.70 -0.11
N GLY A 219 22.04 -3.08 -1.29
CA GLY A 219 22.12 -3.80 -2.55
C GLY A 219 23.44 -4.54 -2.74
N ASP A 220 23.35 -5.85 -2.95
CA ASP A 220 24.51 -6.68 -3.24
C ASP A 220 24.99 -6.48 -4.68
N SER A 221 26.30 -6.35 -4.85
CA SER A 221 26.92 -6.23 -6.20
C SER A 221 26.73 -7.47 -7.08
N VAL A 222 26.41 -8.62 -6.46
CA VAL A 222 26.14 -9.89 -7.13
C VAL A 222 24.68 -10.23 -6.90
N CYS A 223 23.87 -10.02 -7.93
CA CYS A 223 22.49 -10.46 -7.97
C CYS A 223 22.43 -11.94 -8.31
N PRO A 224 21.72 -12.78 -7.53
CA PRO A 224 21.27 -14.06 -8.04
C PRO A 224 20.39 -13.77 -9.26
N ASP A 225 20.80 -14.20 -10.46
CA ASP A 225 19.94 -14.12 -11.65
C ASP A 225 18.58 -14.79 -11.35
N GLY A 226 17.51 -14.16 -11.84
CA GLY A 226 16.12 -14.34 -11.43
C GLY A 226 15.64 -15.77 -11.14
N ARG A 227 14.73 -15.86 -10.16
CA ARG A 227 13.80 -16.99 -10.03
C ARG A 227 12.44 -16.62 -10.54
#